data_AF-A0A3N4MJM3-F1
#
_entry.id   AF-A0A3N4MJM3-F1
#
_cell.length_a   1.000
_cell.length_b   1.000
_cell.length_c   1.000
_cell.angle_alpha   90.00
_cell.angle_beta   90.00
_cell.angle_gamma   90.00
#
_symmetry.space_group_name_H-M   'P 1'
#
loop_
_entity.id
_entity.type
_entity.pdbx_description
1 polymer ?
#
loop_
_entity_poly.entity_id
_entity_poly.type
_entity_poly.pdbx_seq_one_letter_code
_entity_poly.pdbx_strand_id
1 'polypeptide(L)'
;MIDLDGDEKDKNRGNQLEEKLYDIKKQRWNIQFLDFPDASPKPAETRRVVFLAEVGDGDALAFMEDFGYTYISEYVSSGYNLYHGNLVISLTQTFVPTIQHQPLPRKSLKNIDPAQAWVCKVSVKVAQVQVGPSTATGVRNEQHSLMEMGSKELHEFQQLVRGIGVDLEMGERLALDTRVK
;
A
#
# COMPACT_ATOMS: atom_id res chain seq x y z
N MET A 1 44.96 1.74 15.15
CA MET A 1 44.04 0.60 15.18
C MET A 1 42.81 1.10 15.91
N ILE A 2 41.80 1.53 15.15
CA ILE A 2 40.57 2.14 15.68
C ILE A 2 39.57 1.01 15.81
N ASP A 3 39.11 0.75 17.03
CA ASP A 3 38.09 -0.26 17.33
C ASP A 3 36.79 0.08 16.58
N LEU A 4 36.40 -0.80 15.64
CA LEU A 4 35.16 -0.73 14.87
C LEU A 4 34.05 -1.64 15.44
N ASP A 5 34.25 -2.23 16.63
CA ASP A 5 33.36 -3.25 17.21
C ASP A 5 32.20 -2.68 18.07
N GLY A 6 32.11 -1.35 18.20
CA GLY A 6 31.09 -0.68 19.03
C GLY A 6 29.70 -0.57 18.39
N ASP A 7 29.62 -0.57 17.05
CA ASP A 7 28.40 -0.15 16.33
C ASP A 7 27.41 -1.30 16.08
N GLU A 8 27.86 -2.55 16.19
CA GLU A 8 27.03 -3.73 15.91
C GLU A 8 26.26 -4.21 17.15
N LYS A 9 26.82 -4.01 18.36
CA LYS A 9 26.16 -4.37 19.63
C LYS A 9 24.97 -3.47 19.97
N ASP A 10 25.04 -2.18 19.65
CA ASP A 10 23.96 -1.23 19.97
C ASP A 10 22.77 -1.36 19.01
N LYS A 11 23.01 -1.67 17.73
CA LYS A 11 21.93 -2.03 16.77
C LYS A 11 21.21 -3.32 17.18
N ASN A 12 21.95 -4.29 17.70
CA ASN A 12 21.38 -5.56 18.14
C ASN A 12 20.56 -5.42 19.45
N ARG A 13 20.96 -4.52 20.36
CA ARG A 13 20.16 -4.18 21.56
C ARG A 13 18.89 -3.40 21.24
N GLY A 14 18.93 -2.47 20.28
CA GLY A 14 17.75 -1.72 19.83
C GLY A 14 16.68 -2.63 19.23
N ASN A 15 17.07 -3.51 18.30
CA ASN A 15 16.17 -4.50 17.70
C ASN A 15 15.60 -5.48 18.73
N GLN A 16 16.39 -5.95 19.70
CA GLN A 16 15.92 -6.89 20.73
C GLN A 16 14.98 -6.25 21.76
N LEU A 17 15.07 -4.93 21.99
CA LEU A 17 14.14 -4.20 22.86
C LEU A 17 12.79 -3.96 22.17
N GLU A 18 12.80 -3.58 20.88
CA GLU A 18 11.57 -3.40 20.09
C GLU A 18 10.78 -4.71 19.94
N GLU A 19 11.46 -5.85 19.79
CA GLU A 19 10.84 -7.18 19.71
C GLU A 19 10.04 -7.59 20.96
N LYS A 20 10.34 -7.02 22.13
CA LYS A 20 9.58 -7.26 23.38
C LYS A 20 8.48 -6.23 23.65
N LEU A 21 8.35 -5.19 22.82
CA LEU A 21 7.53 -3.99 23.10
C LEU A 21 6.45 -3.71 22.04
N TYR A 22 6.24 -4.59 21.05
CA TYR A 22 5.18 -4.38 20.07
C TYR A 22 3.80 -4.52 20.73
N ASP A 23 3.15 -3.37 20.94
CA ASP A 23 1.78 -3.27 21.41
C ASP A 23 0.92 -2.75 20.27
N ILE A 24 0.13 -3.64 19.66
CA ILE A 24 -0.70 -3.33 18.49
C ILE A 24 -1.69 -2.19 18.77
N LYS A 25 -2.12 -2.03 20.02
CA LYS A 25 -3.10 -1.02 20.46
C LYS A 25 -2.53 0.38 20.54
N LYS A 26 -1.19 0.52 20.53
CA LYS A 26 -0.48 1.81 20.62
C LYS A 26 0.13 2.25 19.30
N GLN A 27 -0.15 1.53 18.22
CA GLN A 27 0.37 1.87 16.90
C GLN A 27 -0.49 2.96 16.26
N ARG A 28 0.12 3.72 15.34
CA ARG A 28 -0.62 4.63 14.46
C ARG A 28 -1.28 3.82 13.36
N TRP A 29 -2.55 4.08 13.11
CA TRP A 29 -3.34 3.31 12.17
C TRP A 29 -3.82 4.16 11.00
N ASN A 30 -3.95 3.50 9.85
CA ASN A 30 -4.60 4.05 8.66
C ASN A 30 -5.72 3.11 8.28
N ILE A 31 -6.96 3.58 8.39
CA ILE A 31 -8.14 2.85 7.92
C ILE A 31 -8.32 3.19 6.45
N GLN A 32 -8.33 2.16 5.60
CA GLN A 32 -8.46 2.31 4.16
C GLN A 32 -9.69 1.56 3.66
N PHE A 33 -10.51 2.24 2.85
CA PHE A 33 -11.53 1.59 2.03
C PHE A 33 -11.10 1.69 0.56
N LEU A 34 -10.99 0.52 -0.07
CA LEU A 34 -10.58 0.37 -1.46
C LEU A 34 -11.84 0.00 -2.24
N ASP A 35 -12.31 0.91 -3.08
CA ASP A 35 -13.49 0.63 -3.89
C ASP A 35 -13.17 -0.40 -5.00
N PHE A 36 -14.21 -0.99 -5.56
CA PHE A 36 -14.08 -1.93 -6.65
C PHE A 36 -13.45 -1.24 -7.88
N PRO A 37 -12.47 -1.86 -8.55
CA PRO A 37 -11.86 -1.20 -9.70
C PRO A 37 -12.84 -0.97 -10.84
N ASP A 38 -12.62 0.12 -11.57
CA ASP A 38 -13.51 0.60 -12.63
C ASP A 38 -13.75 -0.45 -13.72
N ALA A 39 -14.97 -0.45 -14.27
CA ALA A 39 -15.44 -1.41 -15.26
C ALA A 39 -15.16 -1.03 -16.71
N SER A 40 -14.22 -0.11 -16.96
CA SER A 40 -14.05 0.47 -18.29
C SER A 40 -13.79 -0.62 -19.34
N PRO A 41 -14.41 -0.56 -20.53
CA PRO A 41 -14.35 -1.65 -21.52
C PRO A 41 -12.95 -1.97 -22.06
N LYS A 42 -12.01 -1.02 -21.94
CA LYS A 42 -10.60 -1.14 -22.40
C LYS A 42 -9.69 -0.23 -21.55
N PRO A 43 -9.47 -0.55 -20.26
CA PRO A 43 -8.59 0.27 -19.44
C PRO A 43 -7.14 0.05 -19.90
N ALA A 44 -6.32 1.10 -19.97
CA ALA A 44 -4.88 0.94 -20.11
C ALA A 44 -4.25 0.59 -18.74
N GLU A 45 -4.97 0.88 -17.66
CA GLU A 45 -4.57 0.72 -16.28
C GLU A 45 -5.77 0.46 -15.37
N THR A 46 -5.51 -0.13 -14.21
CA THR A 46 -6.54 -0.37 -13.20
C THR A 46 -6.75 0.88 -12.35
N ARG A 47 -7.98 1.39 -12.32
CA ARG A 47 -8.39 2.58 -11.54
C ARG A 47 -9.35 2.18 -10.44
N ARG A 48 -9.25 2.82 -9.28
CA ARG A 48 -10.20 2.69 -8.18
C ARG A 48 -10.15 3.91 -7.26
N VAL A 49 -11.24 4.16 -6.56
CA VAL A 49 -11.27 5.16 -5.48
C VAL A 49 -10.67 4.56 -4.21
N VAL A 50 -9.89 5.38 -3.49
CA VAL A 50 -9.29 5.02 -2.20
C VAL A 50 -9.70 6.07 -1.18
N PHE A 51 -10.39 5.63 -0.13
CA PHE A 51 -10.66 6.45 1.04
C PHE A 51 -9.66 6.09 2.12
N LEU A 52 -9.11 7.10 2.78
CA LEU A 52 -8.10 6.98 3.82
C LEU A 52 -8.51 7.84 5.00
N ALA A 53 -8.48 7.25 6.19
CA ALA A 53 -8.61 7.95 7.46
C ALA A 53 -7.44 7.57 8.37
N GLU A 54 -6.83 8.55 9.00
CA GLU A 54 -5.74 8.34 9.96
C GLU A 54 -6.32 8.25 11.38
N VAL A 55 -5.88 7.26 12.15
CA VAL A 55 -6.19 7.11 13.57
C VAL A 55 -4.88 7.33 14.33
N GLY A 56 -4.78 8.52 14.91
CA GLY A 56 -3.55 9.00 15.54
C GLY A 56 -3.28 8.43 16.94
N ASP A 57 -4.33 8.04 17.67
CA ASP A 57 -4.25 7.51 19.03
C ASP A 57 -5.46 6.61 19.34
N GLY A 58 -5.34 5.80 20.39
CA GLY A 58 -6.36 4.85 20.85
C GLY A 58 -6.27 3.44 20.23
N ASP A 59 -7.14 2.54 20.70
CA ASP A 59 -7.23 1.16 20.21
C ASP A 59 -8.07 1.09 18.94
N ALA A 60 -7.41 1.18 17.78
CA ALA A 60 -8.07 1.14 16.48
C ALA A 60 -8.80 -0.19 16.21
N LEU A 61 -8.35 -1.30 16.81
CA LEU A 61 -9.00 -2.60 16.63
C LEU A 61 -10.35 -2.61 17.37
N ALA A 62 -10.36 -2.18 18.63
CA ALA A 62 -11.59 -2.05 19.41
C ALA A 62 -12.57 -1.07 18.74
N PHE A 63 -12.08 0.04 18.19
CA PHE A 63 -12.91 0.98 17.42
C PHE A 63 -13.61 0.31 16.24
N MET A 64 -12.91 -0.55 15.48
CA MET A 64 -13.51 -1.27 14.36
C MET A 64 -14.53 -2.32 14.82
N GLU A 65 -14.27 -3.01 15.94
CA GLU A 65 -15.21 -3.94 16.57
C GLU A 65 -16.51 -3.25 17.02
N ASP A 66 -16.38 -2.08 17.65
CA ASP A 66 -17.53 -1.26 18.08
C ASP A 66 -18.36 -0.74 16.89
N PHE A 67 -17.74 -0.53 15.74
CA PHE A 67 -18.41 -0.22 14.47
C PHE A 67 -19.06 -1.45 13.79
N GLY A 68 -18.93 -2.63 14.39
CA GLY A 68 -19.52 -3.87 13.89
C GLY A 68 -18.68 -4.61 12.84
N TYR A 69 -17.40 -4.25 12.67
CA TYR A 69 -16.48 -5.00 11.83
C TYR A 69 -15.87 -6.18 12.59
N THR A 70 -15.59 -7.26 11.88
CA THR A 70 -14.91 -8.44 12.43
C THR A 70 -13.56 -8.62 11.74
N TYR A 71 -12.55 -9.00 12.51
CA TYR A 71 -11.25 -9.36 11.99
C TYR A 71 -11.35 -10.57 11.03
N ILE A 72 -10.73 -10.46 9.85
CA ILE A 72 -10.71 -11.53 8.84
C ILE A 72 -9.30 -12.10 8.64
N SER A 73 -8.33 -11.24 8.37
CA SER A 73 -6.95 -11.65 8.10
C SER A 73 -5.98 -10.49 8.28
N GLU A 74 -4.69 -10.81 8.40
CA GLU A 74 -3.62 -9.84 8.41
C GLU A 74 -2.41 -10.32 7.61
N TYR A 75 -1.62 -9.36 7.15
CA TYR A 75 -0.35 -9.60 6.48
C TYR A 75 0.59 -8.42 6.75
N VAL A 76 1.88 -8.68 6.61
CA VAL A 76 2.94 -7.69 6.67
C VAL A 76 3.51 -7.52 5.26
N SER A 77 3.51 -6.30 4.75
CA SER A 77 4.22 -5.99 3.51
C SER A 77 5.59 -5.39 3.84
N SER A 78 6.64 -5.88 3.17
CA SER A 78 7.99 -5.33 3.30
C SER A 78 8.57 -5.06 1.92
N GLY A 79 9.31 -3.97 1.78
CA GLY A 79 9.93 -3.62 0.53
C GLY A 79 10.33 -2.16 0.42
N TYR A 80 10.39 -1.68 -0.82
CA TYR A 80 10.90 -0.36 -1.17
C TYR A 80 9.86 0.43 -1.94
N ASN A 81 9.83 1.75 -1.70
CA ASN A 81 9.12 2.70 -2.55
C ASN A 81 10.16 3.59 -3.23
N LEU A 82 10.12 3.62 -4.56
CA LEU A 82 10.89 4.52 -5.41
C LEU A 82 9.95 5.55 -6.01
N TYR A 83 10.44 6.77 -6.21
CA TYR A 83 9.62 7.88 -6.69
C TYR A 83 10.20 8.41 -8.00
N HIS A 84 9.34 8.54 -9.02
CA HIS A 84 9.71 9.08 -10.33
C HIS A 84 8.60 10.02 -10.81
N GLY A 85 8.85 11.33 -10.72
CA GLY A 85 7.78 12.33 -10.94
C GLY A 85 6.66 12.14 -9.91
N ASN A 86 5.41 12.00 -10.37
CA ASN A 86 4.25 11.73 -9.52
C ASN A 86 4.01 10.22 -9.30
N LEU A 87 4.84 9.35 -9.90
CA LEU A 87 4.70 7.91 -9.80
C LEU A 87 5.36 7.38 -8.53
N VAL A 88 4.66 6.47 -7.87
CA VAL A 88 5.19 5.63 -6.80
C VAL A 88 5.37 4.22 -7.36
N ILE A 89 6.61 3.76 -7.34
CA ILE A 89 7.01 2.42 -7.76
C ILE A 89 7.30 1.63 -6.48
N SER A 90 6.38 0.73 -6.13
CA SER A 90 6.50 -0.14 -4.97
C SER A 90 7.05 -1.50 -5.41
N LEU A 91 8.16 -1.92 -4.80
CA LEU A 91 8.69 -3.28 -4.89
C LEU A 91 8.47 -3.94 -3.53
N THR A 92 7.56 -4.92 -3.45
CA THR A 92 7.14 -5.47 -2.16
C THR A 92 7.06 -6.99 -2.16
N GLN A 93 7.36 -7.58 -1.01
CA GLN A 93 7.00 -8.94 -0.64
C GLN A 93 5.94 -8.91 0.46
N THR A 94 5.08 -9.93 0.47
CA THR A 94 3.99 -10.07 1.43
C THR A 94 4.24 -11.27 2.32
N PHE A 95 4.08 -11.08 3.62
CA PHE A 95 4.30 -12.09 4.64
C PHE A 95 3.08 -12.22 5.53
N VAL A 96 2.89 -13.40 6.10
CA VAL A 96 1.84 -13.66 7.08
C VAL A 96 2.50 -13.86 8.45
N PRO A 97 2.03 -13.19 9.51
CA PRO A 97 2.55 -13.43 10.85
C PRO A 97 2.16 -14.82 11.34
N THR A 98 3.04 -15.42 12.16
CA THR A 98 2.81 -16.75 12.75
C THR A 98 1.91 -16.69 13.97
N ILE A 99 1.87 -15.54 14.65
CA ILE A 99 0.99 -15.26 15.78
C ILE A 99 0.18 -14.02 15.43
N GLN A 100 -1.13 -14.09 15.67
CA GLN A 100 -2.03 -12.99 15.34
C GLN A 100 -1.58 -11.70 16.05
N HIS A 101 -1.60 -10.57 15.33
CA HIS A 101 -1.25 -9.24 15.82
C HIS A 101 0.21 -9.10 16.28
N GLN A 102 1.09 -10.02 15.88
CA GLN A 102 2.52 -9.99 16.20
C GLN A 102 3.37 -9.99 14.91
N PRO A 103 3.64 -8.81 14.33
CA PRO A 103 4.46 -8.68 13.13
C PRO A 103 5.97 -8.75 13.42
N LEU A 104 6.37 -8.80 14.70
CA LEU A 104 7.75 -8.86 15.14
C LEU A 104 8.00 -10.13 15.99
N PRO A 105 9.21 -10.70 15.96
CA PRO A 105 10.36 -10.33 15.13
C PRO A 105 10.12 -10.64 13.65
N ARG A 106 10.63 -9.81 12.73
CA ARG A 106 10.38 -9.99 11.27
C ARG A 106 10.83 -11.35 10.72
N LYS A 107 11.81 -11.99 11.37
CA LYS A 107 12.33 -13.32 11.01
C LYS A 107 11.32 -14.45 11.22
N SER A 108 10.28 -14.24 12.05
CA SER A 108 9.22 -15.23 12.27
C SER A 108 8.13 -15.19 11.21
N LEU A 109 8.15 -14.18 10.33
CA LEU A 109 7.14 -13.99 9.30
C LEU A 109 7.35 -14.99 8.15
N LYS A 110 6.24 -15.58 7.68
CA LYS A 110 6.27 -16.52 6.56
C LYS A 110 5.93 -15.78 5.26
N ASN A 111 6.81 -15.86 4.25
CA ASN A 111 6.49 -15.31 2.93
C ASN A 111 5.28 -16.05 2.33
N ILE A 112 4.32 -15.30 1.77
CA ILE A 112 3.13 -15.87 1.14
C ILE A 112 3.47 -16.58 -0.17
N ASP A 113 4.51 -16.11 -0.86
CA ASP A 113 5.02 -16.71 -2.07
C ASP A 113 6.23 -17.62 -1.74
N PRO A 114 6.14 -18.94 -1.96
CA PRO A 114 7.25 -19.86 -1.78
C PRO A 114 8.48 -19.52 -2.63
N ALA A 115 8.28 -18.90 -3.80
CA ALA A 115 9.37 -18.45 -4.67
C ALA A 115 10.01 -17.14 -4.19
N GLN A 116 9.44 -16.50 -3.17
CA GLN A 116 9.87 -15.21 -2.64
C GLN A 116 9.92 -14.13 -3.75
N ALA A 117 8.99 -14.17 -4.72
CA ALA A 117 8.98 -13.17 -5.77
C ALA A 117 8.62 -11.79 -5.22
N TRP A 118 9.14 -10.77 -5.89
CA TRP A 118 8.81 -9.39 -5.61
C TRP A 118 7.65 -8.94 -6.49
N VAL A 119 6.67 -8.28 -5.90
CA VAL A 119 5.60 -7.61 -6.63
C VAL A 119 6.04 -6.19 -6.93
N CYS A 120 6.13 -5.86 -8.21
CA CYS A 120 6.31 -4.49 -8.69
C CYS A 120 4.95 -3.87 -9.00
N LYS A 121 4.64 -2.75 -8.34
CA LYS A 121 3.43 -1.96 -8.58
C LYS A 121 3.82 -0.51 -8.84
N VAL A 122 3.43 -0.01 -10.01
CA VAL A 122 3.54 1.41 -10.34
C VAL A 122 2.16 2.04 -10.19
N SER A 123 2.08 3.15 -9.48
CA SER A 123 0.81 3.83 -9.23
C SER A 123 0.98 5.35 -9.17
N VAL A 124 -0.08 6.06 -9.51
CA VAL A 124 -0.24 7.50 -9.31
C VAL A 124 -1.47 7.72 -8.45
N LYS A 125 -1.37 8.62 -7.47
CA LYS A 125 -2.51 9.06 -6.67
C LYS A 125 -3.02 10.36 -7.23
N VAL A 126 -4.30 10.41 -7.55
CA VAL A 126 -4.96 11.63 -8.04
C VAL A 126 -5.97 12.08 -7.00
N ALA A 127 -5.89 13.34 -6.60
CA ALA A 127 -6.81 13.92 -5.64
C ALA A 127 -8.22 14.02 -6.24
N GLN A 128 -9.24 13.80 -5.40
CA GLN A 128 -10.62 14.04 -5.79
C GLN A 128 -10.92 15.54 -5.69
N VAL A 129 -11.37 16.15 -6.79
CA VAL A 129 -11.82 17.54 -6.80
C VAL A 129 -13.20 17.64 -6.12
N GLN A 130 -13.31 18.48 -5.09
CA GLN A 130 -14.57 18.66 -4.36
C GLN A 130 -15.54 19.56 -5.14
N VAL A 131 -16.81 19.15 -5.20
CA VAL A 131 -17.89 19.91 -5.87
C VAL A 131 -18.58 20.81 -4.85
N GLY A 132 -18.54 22.12 -5.08
CA GLY A 132 -19.48 23.06 -4.43
C GLY A 132 -20.83 23.08 -5.17
N PRO A 133 -21.92 23.59 -4.54
CA PRO A 133 -23.28 23.54 -5.10
C PRO A 133 -23.46 24.19 -6.49
N SER A 134 -22.52 25.02 -6.96
CA SER A 134 -22.66 25.84 -8.17
C SER A 134 -21.70 25.51 -9.32
N THR A 135 -20.84 24.48 -9.22
CA THR A 135 -19.73 24.25 -10.20
C THR A 135 -19.63 22.83 -10.76
N ALA A 136 -20.73 22.05 -10.72
CA ALA A 136 -20.72 20.63 -11.05
C ALA A 136 -20.20 20.25 -12.47
N THR A 137 -20.32 21.12 -13.48
CA THR A 137 -19.83 20.84 -14.84
C THR A 137 -18.34 21.13 -15.02
N GLY A 138 -17.83 22.25 -14.47
CA GLY A 138 -16.41 22.59 -14.50
C GLY A 138 -15.55 21.57 -13.74
N VAL A 139 -16.01 21.15 -12.57
CA VAL A 139 -15.30 20.18 -11.72
C VAL A 139 -15.19 18.79 -12.36
N ARG A 140 -16.21 18.33 -13.11
CA ARG A 140 -16.13 17.06 -13.84
C ARG A 140 -15.05 17.07 -14.91
N ASN A 141 -14.88 18.20 -15.60
CA ASN A 141 -13.85 18.34 -16.62
C ASN A 141 -12.45 18.35 -15.99
N GLU A 142 -12.30 19.02 -14.84
CA GLU A 142 -11.04 19.03 -14.09
C GLU A 142 -10.67 17.64 -13.57
N GLN A 143 -11.60 16.93 -12.93
CA GLN A 143 -11.38 15.56 -12.45
C GLN A 143 -10.97 14.63 -13.60
N HIS A 144 -11.66 14.73 -14.75
CA HIS A 144 -11.32 13.94 -15.94
C HIS A 144 -9.91 14.26 -16.44
N SER A 145 -9.56 15.54 -16.55
CA SER A 145 -8.23 15.97 -17.00
C SER A 145 -7.11 15.45 -16.09
N LEU A 146 -7.30 15.49 -14.76
CA LEU A 146 -6.33 14.94 -13.80
C LEU A 146 -6.16 13.41 -13.97
N MET A 147 -7.26 12.69 -14.20
CA MET A 147 -7.21 11.25 -14.47
C MET A 147 -6.44 10.92 -15.75
N GLU A 148 -6.68 11.69 -16.83
CA GLU A 148 -5.97 11.52 -18.10
C GLU A 148 -4.47 11.79 -17.98
N MET A 149 -4.07 12.83 -17.22
CA MET A 149 -2.66 13.09 -16.95
C MET A 149 -2.00 11.95 -16.19
N GLY A 150 -2.63 11.43 -15.13
CA GLY A 150 -2.13 10.27 -14.40
C GLY A 150 -2.01 9.02 -15.27
N SER A 151 -3.00 8.77 -16.14
CA SER A 151 -2.98 7.67 -17.10
C SER A 151 -1.82 7.78 -18.08
N LYS A 152 -1.62 8.99 -18.62
CA LYS A 152 -0.51 9.29 -19.55
C LYS A 152 0.84 9.05 -18.88
N GLU A 153 1.07 9.54 -17.67
CA GLU A 153 2.33 9.33 -16.94
C GLU A 153 2.63 7.85 -16.70
N LEU A 154 1.62 7.06 -16.32
CA LEU A 154 1.76 5.61 -16.15
C LEU A 154 2.14 4.92 -17.46
N HIS A 155 1.48 5.30 -18.56
CA HIS A 155 1.76 4.72 -19.87
C HIS A 155 3.17 5.06 -20.38
N GLU A 156 3.59 6.32 -20.25
CA GLU A 156 4.95 6.74 -20.62
C GLU A 156 6.01 5.98 -19.82
N PHE A 157 5.78 5.80 -18.52
CA PHE A 157 6.69 5.01 -17.68
C PHE A 157 6.69 3.52 -18.07
N GLN A 158 5.52 2.94 -18.35
CA GLN A 158 5.43 1.56 -18.84
C GLN A 158 6.26 1.37 -20.13
N GLN A 159 6.18 2.30 -21.09
CA GLN A 159 6.99 2.22 -22.31
C GLN A 159 8.49 2.40 -22.01
N LEU A 160 8.85 3.28 -21.07
CA LEU A 160 10.24 3.52 -20.69
C LEU A 160 10.92 2.26 -20.14
N VAL A 161 10.23 1.49 -19.30
CA VAL A 161 10.82 0.31 -18.64
C VAL A 161 10.68 -0.99 -19.45
N ARG A 162 9.87 -0.95 -20.51
CA ARG A 162 9.60 -2.10 -21.36
C ARG A 162 10.90 -2.66 -21.95
N GLY A 163 11.14 -3.96 -21.73
CA GLY A 163 12.33 -4.65 -22.23
C GLY A 163 13.64 -4.31 -21.51
N ILE A 164 13.63 -3.43 -20.50
CA ILE A 164 14.83 -3.09 -19.71
C ILE A 164 14.91 -3.93 -18.43
N GLY A 165 13.78 -4.31 -17.84
CA GLY A 165 13.82 -5.19 -16.65
C GLY A 165 12.50 -5.65 -16.05
N VAL A 166 11.38 -4.96 -16.31
CA VAL A 166 10.06 -5.38 -15.83
C VAL A 166 9.03 -5.12 -16.92
N ASP A 167 8.27 -6.16 -17.27
CA ASP A 167 7.09 -6.02 -18.12
C ASP A 167 5.88 -5.71 -17.24
N LEU A 168 5.49 -4.44 -17.23
CA LEU A 168 4.34 -3.97 -16.46
C LEU A 168 3.05 -4.24 -17.24
N GLU A 169 2.09 -4.86 -16.56
CA GLU A 169 0.77 -5.16 -17.09
C GLU A 169 -0.32 -4.54 -16.20
N MET A 170 -1.52 -4.42 -16.76
CA MET A 170 -2.69 -4.00 -15.99
C MET A 170 -3.04 -5.08 -14.96
N GLY A 171 -3.18 -4.67 -13.69
CA GLY A 171 -3.58 -5.59 -12.63
C GLY A 171 -4.98 -6.14 -12.85
N GLU A 172 -5.15 -7.45 -12.66
CA GLU A 172 -6.44 -8.11 -12.87
C GLU A 172 -7.51 -7.54 -11.93
N ARG A 173 -8.57 -6.99 -12.51
CA ARG A 173 -9.65 -6.29 -11.80
C ARG A 173 -10.31 -7.12 -10.69
N LEU A 174 -10.65 -8.38 -10.97
CA LEU A 174 -11.35 -9.25 -10.02
C LEU A 174 -10.43 -9.81 -8.92
N ALA A 175 -9.12 -9.80 -9.15
CA ALA A 175 -8.13 -10.11 -8.13
C ALA A 175 -7.96 -8.95 -7.12
N LEU A 176 -8.34 -7.73 -7.51
CA LEU A 176 -8.26 -6.52 -6.68
C LEU A 176 -9.58 -6.14 -6.02
N ASP A 177 -10.62 -6.98 -6.18
CA ASP A 177 -11.90 -6.83 -5.49
C ASP A 177 -11.77 -7.27 -4.03
N THR A 178 -11.97 -6.32 -3.11
CA THR A 178 -11.86 -6.56 -1.65
C THR A 178 -13.19 -6.93 -1.01
N ARG A 179 -14.28 -7.04 -1.77
CA ARG A 179 -15.56 -7.51 -1.23
C ARG A 179 -15.44 -8.97 -0.80
N VAL A 180 -16.15 -9.31 0.28
CA VAL A 180 -16.20 -10.69 0.79
C VAL A 180 -16.71 -11.61 -0.32
N LYS A 181 -15.96 -12.67 -0.59
CA LYS A 181 -16.32 -13.74 -1.53
C LYS A 181 -16.94 -14.90 -0.78
#